data_AF-A0ABD1JZU9-F1
#
_entry.id   AF-A0ABD1JZU9-F1
#
_cell.length_a   1.000
_cell.length_b   1.000
_cell.length_c   1.000
_cell.angle_alpha   90.00
_cell.angle_beta   90.00
_cell.angle_gamma   90.00
#
_symmetry.space_group_name_H-M   'P 1'
#
loop_
_entity.id
_entity.type
_entity.pdbx_description
1 polymer ?
#
loop_
_entity_poly.entity_id
_entity_poly.type
_entity_poly.pdbx_seq_one_letter_code
_entity_poly.pdbx_strand_id
1 'polypeptide(L)'
;MSCLVSLCVSLWLVALVARTSASSDEDINVLVLLPENNSYPFSIARVKPAIEYAKQGIKANGGHLSQLNFNIKYRNSECGNHALFALIDECNTRTDLILGPVCEYAAAGVIRVASHWDIPVISAGALAVGFDEKNPEYTHLTRVAPSYMKMAKTFASLFDQFSWKNAILIYDDDKEERNCYFTMEGVYVILNAEEYNIAHLTINSKEDKLDADEIVKSLHSEVVVICAHADIVREIMLAAHRRRMTNGSYIFFNIDLFNSSAYGNGSWKRGDKYDKEARAAYSVLNTVTLLRTVKPEFENFTIELKKSVQRPGVRDCKDCDNVNMFMEGFHDALLLYAIALHEAKKSGYSKTNGSEITRHMWNRTFEGIAGQVFIDTNGDREGDFSVMSMTDHEAGTYETVMNYFGINRTFQMMPGFNSDKFLLHGRSIAKAPSDHVTPDMSSCGLGVSAVTGIIVGALLGTALLMAFYFFRKNYRITIERRTNREEFNAGKHRQLREDSIRSNFSTA
;
A
#
# COMPACT_ATOMS: atom_id res chain seq x y z
N MET A 1 70.73 20.03 -15.45
CA MET A 1 70.07 19.37 -14.29
C MET A 1 68.61 19.76 -14.10
N SER A 2 68.11 20.91 -14.60
CA SER A 2 66.71 21.34 -14.38
C SER A 2 65.62 20.58 -15.15
N CYS A 3 65.90 19.96 -16.30
CA CYS A 3 64.87 19.24 -17.06
C CYS A 3 64.47 17.88 -16.43
N LEU A 4 65.39 17.22 -15.73
CA LEU A 4 65.12 15.92 -15.09
C LEU A 4 64.18 16.05 -13.88
N VAL A 5 64.26 17.16 -13.14
CA VAL A 5 63.40 17.41 -11.97
C VAL A 5 61.95 17.69 -12.41
N SER A 6 61.76 18.44 -13.50
CA SER A 6 60.42 18.74 -14.04
C SER A 6 59.72 17.50 -14.59
N LEU A 7 60.47 16.59 -15.22
CA LEU A 7 59.93 15.31 -15.70
C LEU A 7 59.54 14.38 -14.54
N CYS A 8 60.34 14.34 -13.47
CA CYS A 8 60.03 13.53 -12.29
C CYS A 8 58.82 14.04 -11.51
N VAL A 9 58.62 15.36 -11.41
CA VAL A 9 57.46 15.95 -10.72
C VAL A 9 56.17 15.75 -11.52
N SER A 10 56.23 15.84 -12.85
CA SER A 10 55.08 15.55 -13.73
C SER A 10 54.74 14.06 -13.74
N LEU A 11 55.72 13.15 -13.76
CA LEU A 11 55.50 11.71 -13.58
C LEU A 11 54.95 11.38 -12.19
N TRP A 12 55.36 12.08 -11.13
CA TRP A 12 54.79 11.93 -9.79
C TRP A 12 53.35 12.42 -9.70
N LEU A 13 53.02 13.55 -10.33
CA LEU A 13 51.64 14.07 -10.39
C LEU A 13 50.72 13.16 -11.22
N VAL A 14 51.21 12.63 -12.35
CA VAL A 14 50.47 11.65 -13.16
C VAL A 14 50.33 10.31 -12.41
N ALA A 15 51.34 9.88 -11.65
CA ALA A 15 51.24 8.70 -10.79
C ALA A 15 50.32 8.92 -9.57
N LEU A 16 50.19 10.15 -9.06
CA LEU A 16 49.23 10.50 -8.01
C LEU A 16 47.79 10.50 -8.54
N VAL A 17 47.58 11.00 -9.76
CA VAL A 17 46.27 10.98 -10.45
C VAL A 17 45.89 9.57 -10.93
N ALA A 18 46.87 8.74 -11.32
CA ALA A 18 46.63 7.34 -11.69
C ALA A 18 46.40 6.42 -10.48
N ARG A 19 46.81 6.82 -9.26
CA ARG A 19 46.59 6.04 -8.03
C ARG A 19 45.22 6.24 -7.38
N THR A 20 44.41 7.20 -7.84
CA THR A 20 43.04 7.41 -7.31
C THR A 20 41.95 6.70 -8.11
N SER A 21 42.31 5.94 -9.15
CA SER A 21 41.35 5.19 -10.00
C SER A 21 41.52 3.67 -9.93
N ALA A 22 42.18 3.16 -8.89
CA ALA A 22 41.99 1.78 -8.48
C ALA A 22 40.64 1.71 -7.73
N SER A 23 39.57 1.43 -8.47
CA SER A 23 38.27 1.08 -7.91
C SER A 23 38.44 -0.14 -7.02
N SER A 24 38.44 0.06 -5.70
CA SER A 24 38.40 -1.03 -4.73
C SER A 24 36.98 -1.57 -4.66
N ASP A 25 36.82 -2.89 -4.73
CA ASP A 25 35.56 -3.56 -4.43
C ASP A 25 35.06 -3.10 -3.04
N GLU A 26 33.79 -2.69 -2.97
CA GLU A 26 33.17 -2.25 -1.72
C GLU A 26 32.33 -3.38 -1.14
N ASP A 27 32.73 -3.87 0.02
CA ASP A 27 31.97 -4.85 0.77
C ASP A 27 30.71 -4.23 1.37
N ILE A 28 29.55 -4.86 1.20
CA ILE A 28 28.26 -4.45 1.77
C ILE A 28 27.75 -5.57 2.67
N ASN A 29 27.58 -5.29 3.96
CA ASN A 29 27.08 -6.26 4.93
C ASN A 29 25.55 -6.22 4.97
N VAL A 30 24.91 -7.31 4.55
CA VAL A 30 23.45 -7.43 4.46
C VAL A 30 22.94 -8.38 5.53
N LEU A 31 22.03 -7.92 6.39
CA LEU A 31 21.33 -8.76 7.35
C LEU A 31 19.95 -9.12 6.80
N VAL A 32 19.67 -10.41 6.64
CA VAL A 32 18.37 -10.93 6.20
C VAL A 32 17.65 -11.53 7.40
N LEU A 33 16.48 -10.98 7.75
CA LEU A 33 15.66 -11.40 8.88
C LEU A 33 14.38 -12.06 8.37
N LEU A 34 14.38 -13.39 8.21
CA LEU A 34 13.26 -14.16 7.67
C LEU A 34 13.07 -15.46 8.48
N PRO A 35 11.87 -16.08 8.49
CA PRO A 35 11.67 -17.29 9.27
C PRO A 35 12.42 -18.47 8.67
N GLU A 36 12.91 -19.38 9.51
CA GLU A 36 13.45 -20.68 9.07
C GLU A 36 12.32 -21.67 8.70
N ASN A 37 11.14 -21.51 9.32
CA ASN A 37 9.99 -22.37 9.07
C ASN A 37 9.51 -22.24 7.62
N ASN A 38 9.53 -23.36 6.88
CA ASN A 38 9.17 -23.42 5.47
C ASN A 38 7.66 -23.36 5.18
N SER A 39 6.81 -23.39 6.22
CA SER A 39 5.38 -23.10 6.06
C SER A 39 5.15 -21.67 5.52
N TYR A 40 6.04 -20.73 5.85
CA TYR A 40 5.97 -19.37 5.33
C TYR A 40 6.43 -19.30 3.87
N PRO A 41 5.71 -18.59 2.99
CA PRO A 41 6.10 -18.40 1.60
C PRO A 41 7.41 -17.60 1.44
N PHE A 42 7.80 -16.88 2.48
CA PHE A 42 8.99 -16.03 2.56
C PHE A 42 10.07 -16.60 3.51
N SER A 43 10.08 -17.91 3.76
CA SER A 43 11.13 -18.52 4.57
C SER A 43 12.52 -18.31 3.96
N ILE A 44 13.56 -18.38 4.79
CA ILE A 44 14.95 -18.25 4.35
C ILE A 44 15.25 -19.22 3.20
N ALA A 45 14.83 -20.48 3.31
CA ALA A 45 15.12 -21.49 2.29
C ALA A 45 14.45 -21.18 0.95
N ARG A 46 13.28 -20.53 0.97
CA ARG A 46 12.51 -20.16 -0.22
C ARG A 46 13.02 -18.87 -0.88
N VAL A 47 13.44 -17.89 -0.08
CA VAL A 47 13.85 -16.55 -0.56
C VAL A 47 15.34 -16.48 -0.89
N LYS A 48 16.20 -17.22 -0.17
CA LYS A 48 17.65 -17.20 -0.37
C LYS A 48 18.07 -17.39 -1.84
N PRO A 49 17.51 -18.34 -2.61
CA PRO A 49 17.88 -18.50 -4.01
C PRO A 49 17.61 -17.25 -4.87
N ALA A 50 16.55 -16.48 -4.57
CA ALA A 50 16.23 -15.26 -5.30
C ALA A 50 17.22 -14.12 -5.01
N ILE A 51 17.63 -13.97 -3.75
CA ILE A 51 18.66 -12.99 -3.34
C ILE A 51 20.01 -13.35 -3.97
N GLU A 52 20.38 -14.63 -3.98
CA GLU A 52 21.62 -15.09 -4.61
C GLU A 52 21.59 -14.91 -6.13
N TYR A 53 20.43 -15.12 -6.77
CA TYR A 53 20.24 -14.84 -8.20
C TYR A 53 20.46 -13.36 -8.50
N ALA A 54 19.88 -12.45 -7.71
CA ALA A 54 20.09 -11.00 -7.84
C ALA A 54 21.57 -10.63 -7.67
N LYS A 55 22.23 -11.17 -6.64
CA LYS A 55 23.65 -10.95 -6.36
C LYS A 55 24.54 -11.38 -7.54
N GLN A 56 24.25 -12.54 -8.13
CA GLN A 56 24.96 -13.03 -9.31
C GLN A 56 24.70 -12.13 -10.53
N GLY A 57 23.46 -11.73 -10.77
CA GLY A 57 23.08 -10.82 -11.84
C GLY A 57 23.79 -9.46 -11.76
N ILE A 58 23.85 -8.86 -10.56
CA ILE A 58 24.57 -7.61 -10.31
C ILE A 58 26.06 -7.73 -10.64
N LYS A 59 26.67 -8.87 -10.30
CA LYS A 59 28.10 -9.12 -10.59
C LYS A 59 28.36 -9.43 -12.07
N ALA A 60 27.47 -10.17 -12.72
CA ALA A 60 27.62 -10.64 -14.10
C ALA A 60 27.34 -9.55 -15.15
N ASN A 61 26.40 -8.64 -14.90
CA ASN A 61 26.01 -7.60 -15.85
C ASN A 61 27.09 -6.51 -16.08
N GLY A 62 28.21 -6.58 -15.36
CA GLY A 62 29.31 -5.62 -15.48
C GLY A 62 28.91 -4.20 -15.07
N GLY A 63 29.73 -3.22 -15.44
CA GLY A 63 29.47 -1.81 -15.13
C GLY A 63 29.69 -1.46 -13.65
N HIS A 64 29.18 -0.30 -13.22
CA HIS A 64 29.52 0.27 -11.91
C HIS A 64 28.98 -0.53 -10.72
N LEU A 65 27.89 -1.29 -10.88
CA LEU A 65 27.31 -2.09 -9.80
C LEU A 65 28.13 -3.34 -9.48
N SER A 66 28.94 -3.83 -10.42
CA SER A 66 29.79 -5.01 -10.24
C SER A 66 30.90 -4.83 -9.19
N GLN A 67 31.15 -3.59 -8.77
CA GLN A 67 32.11 -3.21 -7.73
C GLN A 67 31.56 -3.42 -6.30
N LEU A 68 30.28 -3.76 -6.16
CA LEU A 68 29.64 -4.02 -4.87
C LEU A 68 29.74 -5.52 -4.55
N ASN A 69 30.33 -5.84 -3.40
CA ASN A 69 30.42 -7.22 -2.91
C ASN A 69 29.50 -7.43 -1.71
N PHE A 70 28.40 -8.17 -1.91
CA PHE A 70 27.39 -8.40 -0.87
C PHE A 70 27.75 -9.57 0.05
N ASN A 71 28.01 -9.27 1.31
CA ASN A 71 28.21 -10.23 2.40
C ASN A 71 26.88 -10.45 3.13
N ILE A 72 26.17 -11.52 2.76
CA ILE A 72 24.78 -11.75 3.18
C ILE A 72 24.74 -12.71 4.36
N LYS A 73 24.10 -12.28 5.44
CA LYS A 73 23.95 -13.02 6.69
C LYS A 73 22.48 -13.24 6.97
N TYR A 74 22.07 -14.50 7.07
CA TYR A 74 20.69 -14.89 7.36
C TYR A 74 20.51 -15.14 8.85
N ARG A 75 19.39 -14.66 9.40
CA ARG A 75 18.95 -14.92 10.78
C ARG A 75 17.47 -15.25 10.80
N ASN A 76 17.12 -16.20 11.65
CA ASN A 76 15.74 -16.59 11.89
C ASN A 76 14.98 -15.41 12.51
N SER A 77 13.87 -15.01 11.91
CA SER A 77 12.98 -13.99 12.49
C SER A 77 11.91 -14.59 13.41
N GLU A 78 11.66 -15.90 13.31
CA GLU A 78 10.51 -16.61 13.90
C GLU A 78 9.17 -15.93 13.63
N CYS A 79 9.09 -15.09 12.59
CA CYS A 79 7.93 -14.25 12.30
C CYS A 79 7.47 -13.39 13.50
N GLY A 80 8.36 -13.09 14.46
CA GLY A 80 8.01 -12.40 15.69
C GLY A 80 9.17 -11.63 16.32
N ASN A 81 9.17 -11.55 17.65
CA ASN A 81 10.14 -10.75 18.42
C ASN A 81 11.59 -11.21 18.23
N HIS A 82 11.82 -12.47 17.82
CA HIS A 82 13.16 -12.99 17.54
C HIS A 82 13.88 -12.17 16.47
N ALA A 83 13.16 -11.59 15.51
CA ALA A 83 13.74 -10.69 14.51
C ALA A 83 14.47 -9.49 15.13
N LEU A 84 13.86 -8.89 16.16
CA LEU A 84 14.44 -7.77 16.89
C LEU A 84 15.63 -8.23 17.72
N PHE A 85 15.53 -9.38 18.40
CA PHE A 85 16.65 -9.93 19.17
C PHE A 85 17.85 -10.23 18.27
N ALA A 86 17.61 -10.85 17.11
CA ALA A 86 18.65 -11.12 16.12
C ALA A 86 19.30 -9.84 15.57
N LEU A 87 18.55 -8.73 15.41
CA LEU A 87 19.15 -7.44 15.06
C LEU A 87 20.03 -6.90 16.19
N ILE A 88 19.57 -6.97 17.44
CA ILE A 88 20.30 -6.47 18.60
C ILE A 88 21.58 -7.27 18.84
N ASP A 89 21.56 -8.58 18.67
CA ASP A 89 22.75 -9.45 18.80
C ASP A 89 23.84 -9.10 17.76
N GLU A 90 23.44 -8.50 16.64
CA GLU A 90 24.33 -8.05 15.57
C GLU A 90 24.78 -6.58 15.75
N CYS A 91 24.46 -5.90 16.86
CA CYS A 91 24.78 -4.48 17.09
C CYS A 91 26.29 -4.15 17.05
N ASN A 92 27.15 -5.12 17.38
CA ASN A 92 28.61 -4.95 17.33
C ASN A 92 29.17 -5.22 15.92
N THR A 93 28.33 -5.69 15.00
CA THR A 93 28.69 -5.90 13.61
C THR A 93 28.12 -4.76 12.77
N ARG A 94 28.90 -4.27 11.81
CA ARG A 94 28.42 -3.25 10.89
C ARG A 94 27.43 -3.87 9.90
N THR A 95 26.16 -3.50 10.03
CA THR A 95 25.10 -3.81 9.05
C THR A 95 24.87 -2.58 8.17
N ASP A 96 25.00 -2.74 6.85
CA ASP A 96 24.80 -1.64 5.88
C ASP A 96 23.40 -1.68 5.22
N LEU A 97 22.70 -2.82 5.30
CA LEU A 97 21.35 -3.04 4.76
C LEU A 97 20.64 -4.14 5.56
N ILE A 98 19.35 -3.94 5.83
CA ILE A 98 18.47 -4.99 6.35
C ILE A 98 17.45 -5.38 5.26
N LEU A 99 17.32 -6.68 5.01
CA LEU A 99 16.25 -7.26 4.18
C LEU A 99 15.24 -7.99 5.06
N GLY A 100 13.97 -7.60 4.95
CA GLY A 100 12.90 -8.03 5.86
C GLY A 100 12.89 -7.21 7.17
N PRO A 101 12.18 -7.66 8.21
CA PRO A 101 11.26 -8.80 8.27
C PRO A 101 10.04 -8.64 7.38
N VAL A 102 9.32 -9.74 7.15
CA VAL A 102 8.06 -9.74 6.40
C VAL A 102 6.86 -9.55 7.32
N CYS A 103 6.77 -10.35 8.38
CA CYS A 103 5.65 -10.32 9.32
C CYS A 103 5.55 -8.98 10.04
N GLU A 104 4.34 -8.48 10.19
CA GLU A 104 3.99 -7.13 10.59
C GLU A 104 4.54 -6.81 11.99
N TYR A 105 4.27 -7.69 12.96
CA TYR A 105 4.73 -7.53 14.33
C TYR A 105 6.25 -7.63 14.47
N ALA A 106 6.90 -8.50 13.69
CA ALA A 106 8.36 -8.62 13.65
C ALA A 106 9.02 -7.37 13.03
N ALA A 107 8.45 -6.89 11.92
CA ALA A 107 8.97 -5.76 11.16
C ALA A 107 8.89 -4.46 11.97
N ALA A 108 7.79 -4.24 12.69
CA ALA A 108 7.56 -3.01 13.43
C ALA A 108 8.66 -2.69 14.45
N GLY A 109 9.17 -3.69 15.17
CA GLY A 109 10.28 -3.50 16.12
C GLY A 109 11.61 -3.24 15.41
N VAL A 110 11.94 -4.06 14.41
CA VAL A 110 13.19 -3.97 13.64
C VAL A 110 13.33 -2.62 12.94
N ILE A 111 12.27 -2.17 12.26
CA ILE A 111 12.32 -0.96 11.44
C ILE A 111 12.49 0.28 12.32
N ARG A 112 11.88 0.34 13.52
CA ARG A 112 12.10 1.43 14.47
C ARG A 112 13.55 1.56 14.89
N VAL A 113 14.19 0.43 15.21
CA VAL A 113 15.61 0.39 15.58
C VAL A 113 16.49 0.75 14.40
N ALA A 114 16.21 0.21 13.21
CA ALA A 114 16.96 0.54 11.99
C ALA A 114 16.85 2.02 11.63
N SER A 115 15.65 2.61 11.76
CA SER A 115 15.43 4.05 11.56
C SER A 115 16.23 4.90 12.55
N HIS A 116 16.36 4.43 13.80
CA HIS A 116 17.18 5.09 14.79
C HIS A 116 18.69 4.97 14.51
N TRP A 117 19.12 3.83 13.94
CA TRP A 117 20.52 3.55 13.61
C TRP A 117 20.96 4.05 12.23
N ASP A 118 20.09 4.74 11.49
CA ASP A 118 20.35 5.19 10.11
C ASP A 118 20.70 4.02 9.17
N ILE A 119 19.96 2.90 9.28
CA ILE A 119 20.15 1.69 8.46
C ILE A 119 18.95 1.53 7.52
N PRO A 120 19.15 1.45 6.19
CA PRO A 120 18.07 1.17 5.24
C PRO A 120 17.44 -0.20 5.48
N VAL A 121 16.10 -0.25 5.45
CA VAL A 121 15.34 -1.50 5.50
C VAL A 121 14.55 -1.64 4.21
N ILE A 122 14.73 -2.75 3.50
CA ILE A 122 13.92 -3.09 2.33
C ILE A 122 13.15 -4.37 2.63
N SER A 123 11.84 -4.33 2.52
CA SER A 123 10.99 -5.50 2.79
C SER A 123 10.00 -5.77 1.67
N ALA A 124 9.84 -7.04 1.33
CA ALA A 124 8.71 -7.54 0.54
C ALA A 124 7.47 -7.85 1.42
N GLY A 125 7.52 -7.51 2.71
CA GLY A 125 6.41 -7.56 3.66
C GLY A 125 6.15 -6.18 4.30
N ALA A 126 5.85 -6.16 5.60
CA ALA A 126 5.43 -4.95 6.31
C ALA A 126 4.25 -4.25 5.61
N LEU A 127 3.26 -5.05 5.20
CA LEU A 127 2.22 -4.62 4.25
C LEU A 127 1.03 -3.91 4.91
N ALA A 128 0.95 -3.97 6.25
CA ALA A 128 -0.09 -3.30 7.03
C ALA A 128 -0.13 -1.78 6.81
N VAL A 129 -1.33 -1.22 6.97
CA VAL A 129 -1.60 0.21 6.77
C VAL A 129 -0.77 1.09 7.70
N GLY A 130 -0.47 0.60 8.91
CA GLY A 130 0.36 1.34 9.87
C GLY A 130 1.78 1.68 9.38
N PHE A 131 2.31 0.97 8.38
CA PHE A 131 3.62 1.28 7.78
C PHE A 131 3.57 2.37 6.70
N ASP A 132 2.38 2.90 6.37
CA ASP A 132 2.22 4.02 5.43
C ASP A 132 2.72 5.32 6.07
N GLU A 133 2.53 5.50 7.38
CA GLU A 133 3.05 6.64 8.14
C GLU A 133 4.54 6.44 8.45
N LYS A 134 5.40 6.88 7.52
CA LYS A 134 6.86 6.72 7.65
C LYS A 134 7.45 7.49 8.83
N ASN A 135 6.89 8.65 9.17
CA ASN A 135 7.42 9.52 10.21
C ASN A 135 6.66 9.34 11.53
N PRO A 136 7.34 9.29 12.69
CA PRO A 136 8.79 9.31 12.87
C PRO A 136 9.43 7.91 12.86
N GLU A 137 8.64 6.84 12.84
CA GLU A 137 9.08 5.50 13.26
C GLU A 137 9.69 4.63 12.15
N TYR A 138 9.24 4.81 10.91
CA TYR A 138 9.55 3.94 9.77
C TYR A 138 10.24 4.67 8.62
N THR A 139 11.04 5.69 8.95
CA THR A 139 11.67 6.60 7.98
C THR A 139 12.65 5.92 7.03
N HIS A 140 13.17 4.75 7.42
CA HIS A 140 14.14 3.97 6.65
C HIS A 140 13.53 2.76 5.92
N LEU A 141 12.20 2.63 5.94
CA LEU A 141 11.49 1.52 5.29
C LEU A 141 11.17 1.82 3.83
N THR A 142 11.63 0.94 2.95
CA THR A 142 11.14 0.82 1.56
C THR A 142 10.41 -0.52 1.38
N ARG A 143 9.16 -0.49 0.90
CA ARG A 143 8.36 -1.69 0.63
C ARG A 143 8.40 -2.02 -0.86
N VAL A 144 9.01 -3.16 -1.21
CA VAL A 144 9.20 -3.61 -2.60
C VAL A 144 8.13 -4.60 -3.08
N ALA A 145 7.18 -4.93 -2.22
CA ALA A 145 5.92 -5.55 -2.59
C ALA A 145 4.77 -4.54 -2.38
N PRO A 146 3.70 -4.60 -3.18
CA PRO A 146 2.54 -3.74 -2.97
C PRO A 146 1.92 -3.96 -1.59
N SER A 147 1.66 -2.89 -0.84
CA SER A 147 1.02 -2.98 0.47
C SER A 147 -0.45 -3.38 0.38
N TYR A 148 -1.06 -3.76 1.50
CA TYR A 148 -2.50 -4.02 1.55
C TYR A 148 -3.33 -2.79 1.15
N MET A 149 -2.83 -1.59 1.45
CA MET A 149 -3.44 -0.33 0.99
C MET A 149 -3.42 -0.20 -0.55
N LYS A 150 -2.32 -0.61 -1.21
CA LYS A 150 -2.27 -0.59 -2.69
C LYS A 150 -3.28 -1.55 -3.29
N MET A 151 -3.40 -2.75 -2.73
CA MET A 151 -4.42 -3.72 -3.13
C MET A 151 -5.83 -3.17 -2.92
N ALA A 152 -6.08 -2.55 -1.77
CA ALA A 152 -7.38 -2.00 -1.39
C ALA A 152 -7.91 -0.94 -2.38
N LYS A 153 -7.01 -0.19 -3.03
CA LYS A 153 -7.39 0.75 -4.11
C LYS A 153 -8.08 0.06 -5.29
N THR A 154 -7.80 -1.21 -5.54
CA THR A 154 -8.52 -2.02 -6.53
C THR A 154 -10.01 -2.08 -6.17
N PHE A 155 -10.36 -2.30 -4.90
CA PHE A 155 -11.75 -2.33 -4.45
C PHE A 155 -12.41 -0.96 -4.54
N ALA A 156 -11.75 0.12 -4.11
CA ALA A 156 -12.27 1.48 -4.27
C ALA A 156 -12.64 1.77 -5.73
N SER A 157 -11.72 1.47 -6.66
CA SER A 157 -11.97 1.66 -8.09
C SER A 157 -13.07 0.73 -8.64
N LEU A 158 -13.22 -0.51 -8.14
CA LEU A 158 -14.34 -1.39 -8.52
C LEU A 158 -15.68 -0.83 -8.04
N PHE A 159 -15.71 -0.30 -6.81
CA PHE A 159 -16.91 0.30 -6.24
C PHE A 159 -17.37 1.51 -7.06
N ASP A 160 -16.44 2.37 -7.46
CA ASP A 160 -16.71 3.48 -8.37
C ASP A 160 -17.23 3.00 -9.73
N GLN A 161 -16.49 2.07 -10.37
CA GLN A 161 -16.80 1.59 -11.71
C GLN A 161 -18.18 0.94 -11.81
N PHE A 162 -18.56 0.13 -10.81
CA PHE A 162 -19.81 -0.62 -10.80
C PHE A 162 -20.90 0.03 -9.93
N SER A 163 -20.64 1.24 -9.42
CA SER A 163 -21.59 2.00 -8.60
C SER A 163 -22.11 1.19 -7.40
N TRP A 164 -21.24 0.40 -6.79
CA TRP A 164 -21.55 -0.30 -5.55
C TRP A 164 -21.59 0.70 -4.38
N LYS A 165 -22.33 0.35 -3.33
CA LYS A 165 -22.55 1.26 -2.18
C LYS A 165 -22.37 0.62 -0.82
N ASN A 166 -22.57 -0.69 -0.74
CA ASN A 166 -22.48 -1.44 0.51
C ASN A 166 -21.64 -2.69 0.27
N ALA A 167 -20.82 -3.03 1.25
CA ALA A 167 -20.03 -4.27 1.27
C ALA A 167 -20.18 -4.98 2.61
N ILE A 168 -19.88 -6.26 2.62
CA ILE A 168 -19.54 -6.99 3.85
C ILE A 168 -18.17 -7.64 3.69
N LEU A 169 -17.27 -7.37 4.63
CA LEU A 169 -15.92 -7.90 4.68
C LEU A 169 -15.89 -9.11 5.62
N ILE A 170 -15.49 -10.26 5.14
CA ILE A 170 -15.36 -11.48 5.92
C ILE A 170 -13.88 -11.83 5.97
N TYR A 171 -13.30 -11.92 7.17
CA TYR A 171 -11.89 -12.28 7.27
C TYR A 171 -11.56 -13.18 8.43
N ASP A 172 -10.55 -14.01 8.18
CA ASP A 172 -9.90 -14.80 9.22
C ASP A 172 -8.90 -13.93 10.00
N ASP A 173 -9.00 -14.02 11.32
CA ASP A 173 -8.14 -13.36 12.29
C ASP A 173 -7.60 -14.40 13.27
N ASP A 174 -6.52 -15.06 12.85
CA ASP A 174 -5.81 -16.11 13.56
C ASP A 174 -5.13 -15.67 14.87
N LYS A 175 -5.18 -14.37 15.20
CA LYS A 175 -4.54 -13.73 16.37
C LYS A 175 -3.02 -13.91 16.46
N GLU A 176 -2.39 -14.36 15.38
CA GLU A 176 -0.94 -14.57 15.28
C GLU A 176 -0.37 -13.64 14.21
N GLU A 177 -0.23 -14.08 12.96
CA GLU A 177 0.24 -13.23 11.87
C GLU A 177 -0.83 -12.25 11.37
N ARG A 178 -2.11 -12.63 11.46
CA ARG A 178 -3.25 -11.78 11.14
C ARG A 178 -3.22 -11.23 9.71
N ASN A 179 -2.70 -12.01 8.76
CA ASN A 179 -2.55 -11.62 7.35
C ASN A 179 -3.88 -11.11 6.74
N CYS A 180 -4.97 -11.85 6.95
CA CYS A 180 -6.28 -11.48 6.41
C CYS A 180 -6.95 -10.32 7.14
N TYR A 181 -6.70 -10.16 8.45
CA TYR A 181 -7.08 -8.96 9.20
C TYR A 181 -6.41 -7.71 8.60
N PHE A 182 -5.09 -7.70 8.43
CA PHE A 182 -4.39 -6.53 7.87
C PHE A 182 -4.75 -6.27 6.40
N THR A 183 -5.05 -7.32 5.65
CA THR A 183 -5.58 -7.19 4.29
C THR A 183 -6.93 -6.48 4.28
N MET A 184 -7.88 -6.94 5.10
CA MET A 184 -9.20 -6.32 5.20
C MET A 184 -9.16 -4.95 5.86
N GLU A 185 -8.21 -4.68 6.75
CA GLU A 185 -7.98 -3.34 7.31
C GLU A 185 -7.72 -2.34 6.17
N GLY A 186 -6.87 -2.68 5.20
CA GLY A 186 -6.65 -1.84 4.02
C GLY A 186 -7.93 -1.55 3.25
N VAL A 187 -8.74 -2.58 2.98
CA VAL A 187 -10.03 -2.45 2.26
C VAL A 187 -11.02 -1.62 3.07
N TYR A 188 -11.11 -1.85 4.38
CA TYR A 188 -11.99 -1.11 5.28
C TYR A 188 -11.61 0.37 5.31
N VAL A 189 -10.33 0.69 5.52
CA VAL A 189 -9.86 2.08 5.64
C VAL A 189 -10.19 2.89 4.39
N ILE A 190 -9.92 2.35 3.19
CA ILE A 190 -10.16 3.10 1.96
C ILE A 190 -11.65 3.24 1.65
N LEU A 191 -12.44 2.16 1.78
CA LEU A 191 -13.86 2.22 1.46
C LEU A 191 -14.63 3.08 2.48
N ASN A 192 -14.24 3.04 3.75
CA ASN A 192 -14.82 3.89 4.78
C ASN A 192 -14.45 5.37 4.57
N ALA A 193 -13.22 5.66 4.14
CA ALA A 193 -12.81 7.03 3.81
C ALA A 193 -13.58 7.62 2.61
N GLU A 194 -14.03 6.77 1.68
CA GLU A 194 -14.89 7.13 0.55
C GLU A 194 -16.40 7.08 0.89
N GLU A 195 -16.75 6.99 2.18
CA GLU A 195 -18.13 7.01 2.69
C GLU A 195 -19.02 5.85 2.18
N TYR A 196 -18.42 4.71 1.81
CA TYR A 196 -19.17 3.48 1.56
C TYR A 196 -19.65 2.85 2.87
N ASN A 197 -20.78 2.13 2.80
CA ASN A 197 -21.33 1.44 3.97
C ASN A 197 -20.74 0.04 4.09
N ILE A 198 -19.86 -0.16 5.08
CA ILE A 198 -19.08 -1.39 5.22
C ILE A 198 -19.43 -2.09 6.53
N ALA A 199 -19.95 -3.31 6.43
CA ALA A 199 -20.05 -4.24 7.55
C ALA A 199 -18.86 -5.21 7.55
N HIS A 200 -18.56 -5.83 8.68
CA HIS A 200 -17.52 -6.86 8.77
C HIS A 200 -17.92 -8.03 9.65
N LEU A 201 -17.36 -9.20 9.34
CA LEU A 201 -17.48 -10.44 10.09
C LEU A 201 -16.10 -11.06 10.26
N THR A 202 -15.78 -11.47 11.48
CA THR A 202 -14.49 -12.08 11.81
C THR A 202 -14.66 -13.57 12.02
N ILE A 203 -13.74 -14.35 11.48
CA ILE A 203 -13.56 -15.78 11.70
C ILE A 203 -12.28 -15.96 12.51
N ASN A 204 -12.25 -16.90 13.44
CA ASN A 204 -11.01 -17.35 14.06
C ASN A 204 -10.80 -18.84 13.74
N SER A 205 -10.05 -19.11 12.68
CA SER A 205 -9.84 -20.49 12.20
C SER A 205 -9.02 -21.37 13.15
N LYS A 206 -8.32 -20.79 14.13
CA LYS A 206 -7.50 -21.54 15.11
C LYS A 206 -8.28 -21.98 16.33
N GLU A 207 -9.21 -21.16 16.79
CA GLU A 207 -9.96 -21.42 18.02
C GLU A 207 -11.36 -21.98 17.75
N ASP A 208 -12.01 -21.52 16.69
CA ASP A 208 -13.41 -21.80 16.43
C ASP A 208 -13.60 -22.78 15.28
N LYS A 209 -14.60 -23.65 15.43
CA LYS A 209 -15.08 -24.43 14.29
C LYS A 209 -15.88 -23.48 13.38
N LEU A 210 -15.52 -23.44 12.10
CA LEU A 210 -16.24 -22.64 11.12
C LEU A 210 -17.72 -23.05 11.04
N ASP A 211 -18.63 -22.11 11.32
CA ASP A 211 -20.05 -22.22 10.96
C ASP A 211 -20.33 -21.35 9.72
N ALA A 212 -20.01 -21.92 8.55
CA ALA A 212 -20.25 -21.26 7.26
C ALA A 212 -21.74 -20.94 7.04
N ASP A 213 -22.65 -21.71 7.61
CA ASP A 213 -24.10 -21.50 7.47
C ASP A 213 -24.56 -20.26 8.26
N GLU A 214 -24.02 -20.04 9.46
CA GLU A 214 -24.26 -18.84 10.26
C GLU A 214 -23.69 -17.58 9.59
N ILE A 215 -22.45 -17.66 9.09
CA ILE A 215 -21.83 -16.57 8.34
C ILE A 215 -22.73 -16.18 7.16
N VAL A 216 -23.16 -17.15 6.36
CA VAL A 216 -23.98 -16.88 5.17
C VAL A 216 -25.37 -16.34 5.55
N LYS A 217 -25.97 -16.77 6.67
CA LYS A 217 -27.23 -16.19 7.18
C LYS A 217 -27.12 -14.71 7.54
N SER A 218 -25.94 -14.27 7.99
CA SER A 218 -25.72 -12.89 8.44
C SER A 218 -25.46 -11.90 7.29
N LEU A 219 -25.30 -12.39 6.05
CA LEU A 219 -25.03 -11.55 4.89
C LEU A 219 -26.24 -10.69 4.51
N HIS A 220 -26.07 -9.37 4.58
CA HIS A 220 -27.10 -8.38 4.21
C HIS A 220 -26.64 -7.43 3.09
N SER A 221 -25.43 -7.62 2.55
CA SER A 221 -24.85 -6.80 1.48
C SER A 221 -24.63 -7.65 0.23
N GLU A 222 -24.91 -7.07 -0.94
CA GLU A 222 -24.78 -7.73 -2.24
C GLU A 222 -23.32 -7.97 -2.64
N VAL A 223 -22.38 -7.11 -2.19
CA VAL A 223 -20.94 -7.27 -2.40
C VAL A 223 -20.32 -7.90 -1.15
N VAL A 224 -19.70 -9.07 -1.31
CA VAL A 224 -19.05 -9.82 -0.24
C VAL A 224 -17.57 -9.97 -0.58
N VAL A 225 -16.68 -9.49 0.30
CA VAL A 225 -15.22 -9.63 0.13
C VAL A 225 -14.69 -10.54 1.23
N ILE A 226 -14.01 -11.61 0.85
CA ILE A 226 -13.55 -12.67 1.75
C ILE A 226 -12.02 -12.70 1.73
N CYS A 227 -11.39 -12.69 2.91
CA CYS A 227 -10.00 -13.11 3.06
C CYS A 227 -9.92 -14.22 4.09
N ALA A 228 -9.62 -15.43 3.63
CA ALA A 228 -9.35 -16.58 4.48
C ALA A 228 -8.53 -17.61 3.69
N HIS A 229 -8.11 -18.68 4.36
CA HIS A 229 -7.54 -19.83 3.67
C HIS A 229 -8.52 -20.41 2.63
N ALA A 230 -7.97 -20.97 1.54
CA ALA A 230 -8.73 -21.43 0.37
C ALA A 230 -9.86 -22.42 0.71
N ASP A 231 -9.69 -23.22 1.76
CA ASP A 231 -10.68 -24.20 2.19
C ASP A 231 -11.83 -23.56 2.98
N ILE A 232 -11.56 -22.51 3.78
CA ILE A 232 -12.61 -21.69 4.43
C ILE A 232 -13.43 -20.95 3.37
N VAL A 233 -12.77 -20.36 2.37
CA VAL A 233 -13.44 -19.73 1.23
C VAL A 233 -14.36 -20.74 0.53
N ARG A 234 -13.87 -21.96 0.27
CA ARG A 234 -14.67 -23.04 -0.33
C ARG A 234 -15.91 -23.37 0.50
N GLU A 235 -15.77 -23.51 1.81
CA GLU A 235 -16.88 -23.84 2.71
C GLU A 235 -17.95 -22.75 2.74
N ILE A 236 -17.54 -21.47 2.79
CA ILE A 236 -18.46 -20.32 2.69
C ILE A 236 -19.21 -20.34 1.35
N MET A 237 -18.51 -20.56 0.24
CA MET A 237 -19.14 -20.59 -1.09
C MET A 237 -20.12 -21.76 -1.24
N LEU A 238 -19.81 -22.94 -0.69
CA LEU A 238 -20.74 -24.07 -0.66
C LEU A 238 -22.01 -23.74 0.14
N ALA A 239 -21.87 -23.12 1.31
CA ALA A 239 -23.01 -22.69 2.12
C ALA A 239 -23.87 -21.62 1.39
N ALA A 240 -23.22 -20.64 0.73
CA ALA A 240 -23.89 -19.64 -0.10
C ALA A 240 -24.68 -20.28 -1.26
N HIS A 241 -24.11 -21.27 -1.94
CA HIS A 241 -24.77 -21.99 -3.01
C HIS A 241 -26.01 -22.75 -2.54
N ARG A 242 -25.92 -23.47 -1.41
CA ARG A 242 -27.06 -24.19 -0.79
C ARG A 242 -28.20 -23.26 -0.40
N ARG A 243 -27.89 -22.01 -0.09
CA ARG A 243 -28.85 -20.93 0.22
C ARG A 243 -29.31 -20.14 -1.00
N ARG A 244 -28.95 -20.57 -2.21
CA ARG A 244 -29.31 -19.94 -3.49
C ARG A 244 -28.80 -18.51 -3.65
N MET A 245 -27.68 -18.18 -3.02
CA MET A 245 -27.07 -16.85 -3.10
C MET A 245 -26.08 -16.71 -4.26
N THR A 246 -25.87 -17.78 -5.03
CA THR A 246 -24.99 -17.79 -6.21
C THR A 246 -25.77 -17.69 -7.52
N ASN A 247 -26.94 -17.06 -7.50
CA ASN A 247 -27.85 -16.89 -8.63
C ASN A 247 -27.68 -15.54 -9.35
N GLY A 248 -26.67 -14.73 -8.95
CA GLY A 248 -26.43 -13.37 -9.46
C GLY A 248 -27.01 -12.24 -8.60
N SER A 249 -27.64 -12.54 -7.45
CA SER A 249 -28.05 -11.53 -6.47
C SER A 249 -26.89 -11.03 -5.58
N TYR A 250 -25.80 -11.79 -5.52
CA TYR A 250 -24.59 -11.45 -4.79
C TYR A 250 -23.38 -11.56 -5.71
N ILE A 251 -22.38 -10.74 -5.45
CA ILE A 251 -21.05 -10.87 -6.02
C ILE A 251 -20.06 -11.15 -4.89
N PHE A 252 -19.29 -12.21 -5.07
CA PHE A 252 -18.29 -12.63 -4.10
C PHE A 252 -16.90 -12.32 -4.64
N PHE A 253 -16.04 -11.84 -3.75
CA PHE A 253 -14.61 -11.70 -3.97
C PHE A 253 -13.87 -12.52 -2.93
N ASN A 254 -12.81 -13.21 -3.34
CA ASN A 254 -11.73 -13.58 -2.43
C ASN A 254 -10.43 -12.89 -2.85
N ILE A 255 -9.48 -12.81 -1.93
CA ILE A 255 -8.17 -12.20 -2.19
C ILE A 255 -7.08 -13.27 -2.12
N ASP A 256 -6.38 -13.49 -3.22
CA ASP A 256 -5.14 -14.25 -3.25
C ASP A 256 -3.98 -13.31 -2.88
N LEU A 257 -3.60 -13.32 -1.60
CA LEU A 257 -2.68 -12.32 -1.03
C LEU A 257 -1.30 -12.30 -1.67
N PHE A 258 -0.74 -13.46 -1.97
CA PHE A 258 0.70 -13.60 -2.22
C PHE A 258 1.03 -14.35 -3.51
N ASN A 259 0.04 -14.49 -4.41
CA ASN A 259 0.10 -15.42 -5.53
C ASN A 259 0.38 -16.85 -5.04
N SER A 260 -0.35 -17.26 -4.00
CA SER A 260 -0.18 -18.53 -3.28
C SER A 260 -1.48 -19.31 -3.28
N SER A 261 -1.41 -20.60 -3.55
CA SER A 261 -2.61 -21.47 -3.50
C SER A 261 -3.26 -21.52 -2.11
N ALA A 262 -2.58 -21.04 -1.06
CA ALA A 262 -3.07 -21.02 0.31
C ALA A 262 -4.32 -20.16 0.53
N TYR A 263 -4.50 -19.06 -0.23
CA TYR A 263 -5.59 -18.08 -0.04
C TYR A 263 -6.68 -18.16 -1.13
N GLY A 264 -6.55 -19.12 -2.06
CA GLY A 264 -7.55 -19.44 -3.08
C GLY A 264 -7.31 -18.71 -4.39
N ASN A 265 -6.65 -19.37 -5.33
CA ASN A 265 -6.39 -18.88 -6.68
C ASN A 265 -7.54 -19.19 -7.68
N GLY A 266 -8.79 -19.23 -7.20
CA GLY A 266 -9.94 -19.69 -7.99
C GLY A 266 -10.06 -21.22 -8.15
N SER A 267 -9.13 -22.01 -7.59
CA SER A 267 -9.23 -23.47 -7.61
C SER A 267 -10.39 -23.97 -6.74
N TRP A 268 -11.47 -24.36 -7.40
CA TRP A 268 -12.66 -24.97 -6.81
C TRP A 268 -12.58 -26.49 -6.69
N LYS A 269 -11.52 -27.15 -7.14
CA LYS A 269 -11.45 -28.63 -7.14
C LYS A 269 -10.67 -29.12 -5.92
N ARG A 270 -11.21 -30.12 -5.22
CA ARG A 270 -10.53 -30.81 -4.09
C ARG A 270 -10.50 -32.34 -4.25
N GLY A 271 -11.17 -32.89 -5.27
CA GLY A 271 -11.28 -34.34 -5.45
C GLY A 271 -12.29 -34.97 -4.48
N ASP A 272 -13.20 -34.17 -3.93
CA ASP A 272 -14.23 -34.61 -3.00
C ASP A 272 -15.61 -34.75 -3.67
N LYS A 273 -16.61 -35.21 -2.92
CA LYS A 273 -17.99 -35.38 -3.42
C LYS A 273 -18.71 -34.05 -3.71
N TYR A 274 -18.16 -32.92 -3.27
CA TYR A 274 -18.75 -31.58 -3.41
C TYR A 274 -18.19 -30.82 -4.61
N ASP A 275 -17.22 -31.36 -5.36
CA ASP A 275 -16.59 -30.67 -6.49
C ASP A 275 -17.57 -30.11 -7.54
N LYS A 276 -18.64 -30.85 -7.87
CA LYS A 276 -19.69 -30.36 -8.79
C LYS A 276 -20.44 -29.16 -8.23
N GLU A 277 -20.74 -29.20 -6.94
CA GLU A 277 -21.41 -28.13 -6.20
C GLU A 277 -20.48 -26.91 -6.07
N ALA A 278 -19.22 -27.14 -5.73
CA ALA A 278 -18.21 -26.10 -5.63
C ALA A 278 -17.97 -25.38 -6.96
N ARG A 279 -17.90 -26.11 -8.08
CA ARG A 279 -17.81 -25.49 -9.42
C ARG A 279 -18.98 -24.56 -9.69
N ALA A 280 -20.20 -24.98 -9.35
CA ALA A 280 -21.38 -24.14 -9.50
C ALA A 280 -21.32 -22.92 -8.54
N ALA A 281 -20.89 -23.11 -7.30
CA ALA A 281 -20.73 -22.03 -6.33
C ALA A 281 -19.69 -20.98 -6.77
N TYR A 282 -18.56 -21.42 -7.31
CA TYR A 282 -17.45 -20.57 -7.75
C TYR A 282 -17.76 -19.80 -9.04
N SER A 283 -18.89 -20.06 -9.70
CA SER A 283 -19.31 -19.30 -10.89
C SER A 283 -19.55 -17.82 -10.64
N VAL A 284 -19.80 -17.44 -9.38
CA VAL A 284 -20.03 -16.05 -8.93
C VAL A 284 -18.92 -15.51 -8.03
N LEU A 285 -17.92 -16.34 -7.73
CA LEU A 285 -16.73 -15.92 -7.00
C LEU A 285 -15.76 -15.28 -7.99
N ASN A 286 -15.16 -14.18 -7.57
CA ASN A 286 -14.10 -13.51 -8.30
C ASN A 286 -12.86 -13.45 -7.39
N THR A 287 -11.67 -13.56 -7.96
CA THR A 287 -10.43 -13.57 -7.18
C THR A 287 -9.62 -12.34 -7.54
N VAL A 288 -9.31 -11.50 -6.55
CA VAL A 288 -8.33 -10.41 -6.69
C VAL A 288 -6.95 -10.98 -6.39
N THR A 289 -6.01 -10.81 -7.31
CA THR A 289 -4.63 -11.33 -7.20
C THR A 289 -3.64 -10.32 -7.77
N LEU A 290 -2.35 -10.46 -7.48
CA LEU A 290 -1.32 -9.63 -8.10
C LEU A 290 -1.23 -9.90 -9.61
N LEU A 291 -1.08 -8.83 -10.40
CA LEU A 291 -0.85 -8.93 -11.83
C LEU A 291 0.50 -9.61 -12.07
N ARG A 292 0.49 -10.76 -12.74
CA ARG A 292 1.71 -11.46 -13.15
C ARG A 292 2.12 -10.97 -14.53
N THR A 293 3.37 -10.55 -14.66
CA THR A 293 3.99 -10.33 -15.96
C THR A 293 4.66 -11.61 -16.43
N VAL A 294 4.68 -11.80 -17.74
CA VAL A 294 5.39 -12.91 -18.40
C VAL A 294 6.49 -12.30 -19.24
N LYS A 295 7.73 -12.41 -18.73
CA LYS A 295 8.95 -12.01 -19.44
C LYS A 295 9.86 -13.24 -19.57
N PRO A 296 10.64 -13.38 -20.67
CA PRO A 296 11.57 -14.50 -20.82
C PRO A 296 12.57 -14.62 -19.66
N GLU A 297 13.05 -13.50 -19.12
CA GLU A 297 13.96 -13.48 -17.97
C GLU A 297 13.32 -14.06 -16.71
N PHE A 298 12.01 -13.81 -16.53
CA PHE A 298 11.23 -14.33 -15.42
C PHE A 298 11.05 -15.87 -15.51
N GLU A 299 10.99 -16.42 -16.71
CA GLU A 299 10.93 -17.88 -16.92
C GLU A 299 12.23 -18.55 -16.46
N ASN A 300 13.39 -17.99 -16.83
CA ASN A 300 14.70 -18.48 -16.37
C ASN A 300 14.83 -18.40 -14.85
N PHE A 301 14.44 -17.27 -14.26
CA PHE A 301 14.38 -17.11 -12.81
C PHE A 301 13.50 -18.18 -12.15
N THR A 302 12.30 -18.40 -12.69
CA THR A 302 11.37 -19.43 -12.20
C THR A 302 11.97 -20.83 -12.26
N ILE A 303 12.67 -21.17 -13.34
CA ILE A 303 13.34 -22.47 -13.50
C ILE A 303 14.44 -22.64 -12.44
N GLU A 304 15.28 -21.62 -12.23
CA GLU A 304 16.37 -21.68 -11.25
C GLU A 304 15.89 -21.73 -9.80
N LEU A 305 14.82 -21.01 -9.48
CA LEU A 305 14.17 -21.09 -8.16
C LEU A 305 13.60 -22.49 -7.91
N LYS A 306 12.86 -23.05 -8.87
CA LYS A 306 12.32 -24.41 -8.78
C LYS A 306 13.41 -25.45 -8.52
N LYS A 307 14.51 -25.40 -9.27
CA LYS A 307 15.67 -26.29 -9.05
C LYS A 307 16.27 -26.15 -7.65
N SER A 308 16.33 -24.92 -7.14
CA SER A 308 16.93 -24.63 -5.84
C SER A 308 16.07 -25.12 -4.67
N VAL A 309 14.75 -25.03 -4.80
CA VAL A 309 13.77 -25.43 -3.78
C VAL A 309 13.51 -26.95 -3.80
N GLN A 310 13.78 -27.65 -4.90
CA GLN A 310 13.64 -29.12 -4.99
C GLN A 310 14.73 -29.92 -4.25
N ARG A 311 15.76 -29.24 -3.71
CA ARG A 311 16.85 -29.86 -2.95
C ARG A 311 16.34 -30.48 -1.63
N PRO A 312 16.97 -31.57 -1.14
CA PRO A 312 16.60 -32.18 0.15
C PRO A 312 16.67 -31.14 1.28
N GLY A 313 15.60 -31.01 2.08
CA GLY A 313 15.51 -30.06 3.21
C GLY A 313 14.46 -28.95 3.08
N VAL A 314 13.95 -28.67 1.88
CA VAL A 314 12.90 -27.64 1.64
C VAL A 314 11.55 -28.26 1.25
N ARG A 315 11.44 -29.60 1.12
CA ARG A 315 10.23 -30.28 0.65
C ARG A 315 9.08 -30.37 1.67
N ASP A 316 9.30 -29.97 2.92
CA ASP A 316 8.28 -30.07 3.97
C ASP A 316 7.34 -28.85 3.98
N CYS A 317 6.87 -28.42 2.80
CA CYS A 317 5.98 -27.28 2.69
C CYS A 317 5.06 -27.38 1.46
N LYS A 318 3.82 -26.91 1.63
CA LYS A 318 2.79 -26.85 0.59
C LYS A 318 3.13 -25.73 -0.40
N ASP A 319 2.97 -26.01 -1.70
CA ASP A 319 3.12 -25.00 -2.77
C ASP A 319 4.53 -24.41 -2.91
N CYS A 320 5.56 -25.20 -2.59
CA CYS A 320 6.95 -24.74 -2.61
C CYS A 320 7.59 -24.74 -4.01
N ASP A 321 6.96 -25.39 -4.98
CA ASP A 321 7.38 -25.36 -6.37
C ASP A 321 6.99 -24.05 -7.09
N ASN A 322 6.17 -23.20 -6.47
CA ASN A 322 5.70 -21.96 -7.09
C ASN A 322 6.48 -20.73 -6.61
N VAL A 323 6.81 -19.87 -7.58
CA VAL A 323 7.34 -18.53 -7.32
C VAL A 323 6.21 -17.66 -6.80
N ASN A 324 6.47 -17.00 -5.68
CA ASN A 324 5.54 -16.09 -5.03
C ASN A 324 6.13 -14.67 -5.00
N MET A 325 5.29 -13.70 -4.62
CA MET A 325 5.67 -12.28 -4.65
C MET A 325 6.90 -11.94 -3.79
N PHE A 326 7.19 -12.73 -2.74
CA PHE A 326 8.30 -12.44 -1.83
C PHE A 326 9.64 -12.80 -2.46
N MET A 327 9.70 -13.89 -3.24
CA MET A 327 10.89 -14.26 -3.99
C MET A 327 11.25 -13.18 -5.01
N GLU A 328 10.24 -12.69 -5.75
CA GLU A 328 10.37 -11.58 -6.70
C GLU A 328 10.81 -10.30 -5.98
N GLY A 329 10.11 -9.93 -4.90
CA GLY A 329 10.38 -8.72 -4.14
C GLY A 329 11.78 -8.68 -3.54
N PHE A 330 12.28 -9.78 -2.97
CA PHE A 330 13.63 -9.80 -2.39
C PHE A 330 14.76 -9.90 -3.42
N HIS A 331 14.49 -10.44 -4.61
CA HIS A 331 15.40 -10.26 -5.75
C HIS A 331 15.51 -8.76 -6.08
N ASP A 332 14.37 -8.10 -6.28
CA ASP A 332 14.30 -6.69 -6.66
C ASP A 332 14.81 -5.75 -5.56
N ALA A 333 14.72 -6.16 -4.29
CA ALA A 333 15.25 -5.41 -3.15
C ALA A 333 16.75 -5.20 -3.22
N LEU A 334 17.52 -6.26 -3.52
CA LEU A 334 18.98 -6.17 -3.59
C LEU A 334 19.40 -5.32 -4.79
N LEU A 335 18.69 -5.46 -5.92
CA LEU A 335 18.92 -4.64 -7.11
C LEU A 335 18.63 -3.16 -6.83
N LEU A 336 17.49 -2.84 -6.21
CA LEU A 336 17.11 -1.49 -5.83
C LEU A 336 18.15 -0.83 -4.92
N TYR A 337 18.63 -1.55 -3.89
CA TYR A 337 19.69 -1.07 -3.02
C TYR A 337 20.98 -0.78 -3.80
N ALA A 338 21.41 -1.70 -4.66
CA ALA A 338 22.64 -1.53 -5.44
C ALA A 338 22.59 -0.26 -6.30
N ILE A 339 21.45 -0.01 -6.95
CA ILE A 339 21.25 1.18 -7.78
C ILE A 339 21.25 2.45 -6.90
N ALA A 340 20.51 2.44 -5.79
CA ALA A 340 20.42 3.60 -4.89
C ALA A 340 21.76 3.94 -4.24
N LEU A 341 22.52 2.94 -3.78
CA LEU A 341 23.86 3.15 -3.21
C LEU A 341 24.82 3.73 -4.24
N HIS A 342 24.79 3.22 -5.47
CA HIS A 342 25.64 3.75 -6.55
C HIS A 342 25.36 5.25 -6.81
N GLU A 343 24.10 5.64 -6.88
CA GLU A 343 23.70 7.03 -7.06
C GLU A 343 24.07 7.90 -5.85
N ALA A 344 23.85 7.42 -4.62
CA ALA A 344 24.23 8.13 -3.41
C ALA A 344 25.74 8.38 -3.36
N LYS A 345 26.56 7.40 -3.75
CA LYS A 345 28.02 7.56 -3.85
C LYS A 345 28.44 8.60 -4.88
N LYS A 346 27.73 8.71 -6.00
CA LYS A 346 27.98 9.75 -7.00
C LYS A 346 27.71 11.16 -6.43
N SER A 347 26.82 11.26 -5.46
CA SER A 347 26.51 12.49 -4.73
C SER A 347 27.43 12.74 -3.51
N GLY A 348 28.48 11.91 -3.31
CA GLY A 348 29.45 12.06 -2.23
C GLY A 348 29.07 11.41 -0.90
N TYR A 349 27.98 10.63 -0.87
CA TYR A 349 27.59 9.83 0.30
C TYR A 349 28.31 8.48 0.32
N SER A 350 28.20 7.77 1.45
CA SER A 350 28.74 6.43 1.61
C SER A 350 27.65 5.44 2.02
N LYS A 351 27.99 4.15 2.07
CA LYS A 351 27.08 3.10 2.54
C LYS A 351 26.58 3.27 4.00
N THR A 352 27.14 4.19 4.79
CA THR A 352 26.63 4.51 6.15
C THR A 352 25.54 5.57 6.17
N ASN A 353 25.26 6.24 5.06
CA ASN A 353 24.24 7.30 5.01
C ASN A 353 22.90 6.67 4.66
N GLY A 354 22.30 5.95 5.61
CA GLY A 354 21.14 5.12 5.35
C GLY A 354 19.93 5.91 4.90
N SER A 355 19.70 7.06 5.50
CA SER A 355 18.65 8.01 5.12
C SER A 355 18.78 8.50 3.67
N GLU A 356 20.00 8.78 3.21
CA GLU A 356 20.24 9.19 1.82
C GLU A 356 20.04 8.04 0.83
N ILE A 357 20.55 6.85 1.17
CA ILE A 357 20.31 5.64 0.35
C ILE A 357 18.80 5.37 0.26
N THR A 358 18.08 5.49 1.37
CA THR A 358 16.62 5.32 1.42
C THR A 358 15.92 6.33 0.52
N ARG A 359 16.29 7.61 0.59
CA ARG A 359 15.75 8.66 -0.28
C ARG A 359 16.03 8.38 -1.77
N HIS A 360 17.19 7.80 -2.10
CA HIS A 360 17.54 7.37 -3.46
C HIS A 360 16.79 6.10 -3.93
N MET A 361 16.11 5.39 -3.03
CA MET A 361 15.21 4.28 -3.39
C MET A 361 13.78 4.74 -3.69
N TRP A 362 13.38 5.93 -3.24
CA TRP A 362 11.99 6.41 -3.35
C TRP A 362 11.76 7.22 -4.62
N ASN A 363 10.49 7.33 -5.04
CA ASN A 363 10.05 8.05 -6.23
C ASN A 363 10.83 7.70 -7.50
N ARG A 364 10.93 6.40 -7.79
CA ARG A 364 11.73 5.92 -8.93
C ARG A 364 11.15 4.69 -9.56
N THR A 365 11.54 4.50 -10.81
CA THR A 365 11.25 3.30 -11.59
C THR A 365 12.55 2.56 -11.88
N PHE A 366 12.52 1.23 -11.79
CA PHE A 366 13.62 0.36 -12.23
C PHE A 366 13.06 -0.93 -12.82
N GLU A 367 13.91 -1.68 -13.53
CA GLU A 367 13.55 -2.96 -14.12
C GLU A 367 13.84 -4.08 -13.12
N GLY A 368 12.80 -4.73 -12.61
CA GLY A 368 12.87 -5.91 -11.75
C GLY A 368 12.75 -7.22 -12.53
N ILE A 369 12.80 -8.35 -11.83
CA ILE A 369 12.79 -9.68 -12.49
C ILE A 369 11.47 -10.01 -13.17
N ALA A 370 10.36 -9.53 -12.59
CA ALA A 370 9.01 -9.64 -13.12
C ALA A 370 8.58 -8.31 -13.77
N GLY A 371 9.52 -7.57 -14.34
CA GLY A 371 9.23 -6.34 -15.06
C GLY A 371 9.38 -5.05 -14.26
N GLN A 372 8.76 -3.99 -14.75
CA GLN A 372 8.98 -2.65 -14.23
C GLN A 372 8.43 -2.49 -12.80
N VAL A 373 9.24 -1.96 -11.91
CA VAL A 373 8.89 -1.66 -10.52
C VAL A 373 8.95 -0.16 -10.31
N PHE A 374 7.86 0.42 -9.83
CA PHE A 374 7.80 1.82 -9.40
C PHE A 374 7.62 1.90 -7.89
N ILE A 375 8.58 2.54 -7.21
CA ILE A 375 8.50 2.90 -5.80
C ILE A 375 8.03 4.35 -5.73
N ASP A 376 6.92 4.60 -5.05
CA ASP A 376 6.33 5.93 -4.93
C ASP A 376 7.14 6.87 -4.04
N THR A 377 6.64 8.10 -3.88
CA THR A 377 7.26 9.13 -3.04
C THR A 377 7.28 8.80 -1.55
N ASN A 378 6.46 7.86 -1.10
CA ASN A 378 6.40 7.38 0.27
C ASN A 378 7.31 6.17 0.51
N GLY A 379 7.98 5.66 -0.52
CA GLY A 379 8.82 4.46 -0.39
C GLY A 379 8.05 3.15 -0.55
N ASP A 380 6.89 3.18 -1.17
CA ASP A 380 6.03 2.02 -1.34
C ASP A 380 5.85 1.67 -2.81
N ARG A 381 6.03 0.39 -3.14
CA ARG A 381 5.79 -0.10 -4.50
C ARG A 381 4.33 0.12 -4.90
N GLU A 382 4.10 0.74 -6.06
CA GLU A 382 2.78 0.69 -6.70
C GLU A 382 2.49 -0.73 -7.21
N GLY A 383 1.27 -1.20 -6.94
CA GLY A 383 0.84 -2.54 -7.28
C GLY A 383 -0.15 -2.56 -8.41
N ASP A 384 0.07 -3.48 -9.35
CA ASP A 384 -0.90 -3.84 -10.36
C ASP A 384 -1.57 -5.16 -9.96
N PHE A 385 -2.88 -5.25 -10.18
CA PHE A 385 -3.71 -6.37 -9.73
C PHE A 385 -4.57 -6.90 -10.87
N SER A 386 -5.01 -8.14 -10.77
CA SER A 386 -5.95 -8.77 -11.68
C SER A 386 -7.19 -9.21 -10.91
N VAL A 387 -8.34 -9.07 -11.54
CA VAL A 387 -9.59 -9.72 -11.13
C VAL A 387 -9.79 -10.92 -12.03
N MET A 388 -9.85 -12.11 -11.44
CA MET A 388 -10.13 -13.36 -12.12
C MET A 388 -11.58 -13.78 -11.86
N SER A 389 -12.20 -14.41 -12.85
CA SER A 389 -13.57 -14.92 -12.75
C SER A 389 -13.72 -16.22 -13.56
N MET A 390 -14.77 -16.99 -13.29
CA MET A 390 -15.08 -18.19 -14.07
C MET A 390 -15.66 -17.78 -15.44
N THR A 391 -14.90 -18.05 -16.51
CA THR A 391 -15.32 -17.76 -17.90
C THR A 391 -16.01 -18.95 -18.56
N ASP A 392 -15.60 -20.18 -18.23
CA ASP A 392 -16.23 -21.43 -18.65
C ASP A 392 -16.83 -22.15 -17.44
N HIS A 393 -18.17 -22.18 -17.37
CA HIS A 393 -18.92 -22.81 -16.28
C HIS A 393 -18.99 -24.34 -16.38
N GLU A 394 -18.80 -24.91 -17.57
CA GLU A 394 -18.80 -26.36 -17.77
C GLU A 394 -17.45 -26.96 -17.40
N ALA A 395 -16.35 -26.33 -17.85
CA ALA A 395 -14.99 -26.74 -17.45
C ALA A 395 -14.63 -26.25 -16.04
N GLY A 396 -15.20 -25.13 -15.60
CA GLY A 396 -14.81 -24.43 -14.38
C GLY A 396 -13.51 -23.64 -14.54
N THR A 397 -13.22 -23.15 -15.74
CA THR A 397 -11.98 -22.42 -16.05
C THR A 397 -12.05 -21.00 -15.50
N TYR A 398 -11.01 -20.62 -14.75
CA TYR A 398 -10.82 -19.27 -14.20
C TYR A 398 -9.80 -18.51 -15.03
N GLU A 399 -10.16 -17.31 -15.45
CA GLU A 399 -9.30 -16.44 -16.27
C GLU A 399 -9.35 -15.01 -15.75
N THR A 400 -8.32 -14.23 -16.05
CA THR A 400 -8.32 -12.80 -15.80
C THR A 400 -9.39 -12.14 -16.65
N VAL A 401 -10.24 -11.34 -16.00
CA VAL A 401 -11.32 -10.57 -16.66
C VAL A 401 -11.09 -9.06 -16.63
N MET A 402 -10.31 -8.58 -15.64
CA MET A 402 -9.90 -7.18 -15.54
C MET A 402 -8.50 -7.07 -14.95
N ASN A 403 -7.73 -6.07 -15.40
CA ASN A 403 -6.47 -5.67 -14.79
C ASN A 403 -6.61 -4.26 -14.21
N TYR A 404 -6.11 -4.05 -13.00
CA TYR A 404 -5.96 -2.76 -12.35
C TYR A 404 -4.50 -2.34 -12.41
N PHE A 405 -4.25 -1.12 -12.87
CA PHE A 405 -2.91 -0.54 -12.89
C PHE A 405 -2.81 0.55 -11.81
N GLY A 406 -1.96 0.34 -10.81
CA GLY A 406 -1.92 1.18 -9.60
C GLY A 406 -1.42 2.61 -9.85
N ILE A 407 -0.47 2.76 -10.78
CA ILE A 407 0.15 4.06 -11.11
C ILE A 407 -0.89 5.05 -11.65
N ASN A 408 -1.75 4.61 -12.57
CA ASN A 408 -2.74 5.45 -13.22
C ASN A 408 -4.17 5.25 -12.66
N ARG A 409 -4.35 4.29 -11.74
CA ARG A 409 -5.62 3.90 -11.14
C ARG A 409 -6.70 3.55 -12.18
N THR A 410 -6.32 2.82 -13.22
CA THR A 410 -7.24 2.45 -14.30
C THR A 410 -7.52 0.96 -14.33
N PHE A 411 -8.73 0.61 -14.76
CA PHE A 411 -9.07 -0.76 -15.14
C PHE A 411 -8.98 -0.95 -16.65
N GLN A 412 -8.39 -2.08 -17.02
CA GLN A 412 -8.47 -2.64 -18.36
C GLN A 412 -9.31 -3.90 -18.30
N MET A 413 -10.48 -3.87 -18.94
CA MET A 413 -11.30 -5.07 -19.12
C MET A 413 -10.71 -5.94 -20.22
N MET A 414 -10.70 -7.25 -20.01
CA MET A 414 -10.21 -8.18 -21.01
C MET A 414 -11.18 -8.29 -22.19
N PRO A 415 -10.68 -8.39 -23.44
CA PRO A 415 -11.55 -8.48 -24.61
C PRO A 415 -12.54 -9.64 -24.50
N GLY A 416 -13.82 -9.39 -24.85
CA GLY A 416 -14.87 -10.40 -24.83
C GLY A 416 -15.49 -10.69 -23.45
N PHE A 417 -14.97 -10.09 -22.38
CA PHE A 417 -15.60 -10.19 -21.06
C PHE A 417 -16.88 -9.33 -20.99
N ASN A 418 -17.98 -9.94 -20.56
CA ASN A 418 -19.22 -9.22 -20.29
C ASN A 418 -19.23 -8.66 -18.87
N SER A 419 -19.01 -7.35 -18.75
CA SER A 419 -19.01 -6.60 -17.48
C SER A 419 -20.38 -6.53 -16.81
N ASP A 420 -21.47 -6.81 -17.51
CA ASP A 420 -22.82 -6.82 -16.92
C ASP A 420 -22.95 -7.88 -15.81
N LYS A 421 -22.07 -8.88 -15.78
CA LYS A 421 -21.98 -9.84 -14.66
C LYS A 421 -21.65 -9.19 -13.32
N PHE A 422 -21.03 -8.01 -13.33
CA PHE A 422 -20.67 -7.24 -12.14
C PHE A 422 -21.74 -6.20 -11.79
N LEU A 423 -22.76 -6.04 -12.64
CA LEU A 423 -23.96 -5.26 -12.36
C LEU A 423 -24.94 -6.13 -11.59
N LEU A 424 -25.04 -5.86 -10.29
CA LEU A 424 -26.10 -6.41 -9.45
C LEU A 424 -27.46 -6.02 -10.04
N HIS A 425 -28.43 -6.95 -10.02
CA HIS A 425 -29.72 -6.82 -10.73
C HIS A 425 -30.34 -5.41 -10.56
N GLY A 426 -30.53 -4.69 -11.66
CA GLY A 426 -31.20 -3.38 -11.70
C GLY A 426 -30.28 -2.15 -11.73
N ARG A 427 -28.95 -2.29 -11.85
CA ARG A 427 -28.02 -1.15 -12.01
C ARG A 427 -27.43 -1.08 -13.42
N SER A 428 -27.38 0.13 -13.99
CA SER A 428 -26.68 0.43 -15.26
C SER A 428 -25.31 1.04 -14.97
N ILE A 429 -24.30 0.70 -15.78
CA ILE A 429 -23.00 1.39 -15.78
C ILE A 429 -23.25 2.87 -16.09
N ALA A 430 -22.70 3.77 -15.26
CA ALA A 430 -22.55 5.16 -15.65
C ALA A 430 -21.52 5.21 -16.79
N LYS A 431 -21.97 5.37 -18.03
CA LYS A 431 -21.05 5.56 -19.17
C LYS A 431 -20.20 6.81 -18.89
N ALA A 432 -18.89 6.65 -18.81
CA ALA A 432 -17.95 7.76 -18.92
C ALA A 432 -18.20 8.48 -20.26
N PRO A 433 -18.16 9.82 -20.32
CA PRO A 433 -18.40 10.53 -21.57
C PRO A 433 -17.21 10.29 -22.49
N SER A 434 -17.45 9.58 -23.59
CA SER A 434 -16.53 9.54 -24.72
C SER A 434 -16.52 10.91 -25.40
N ASP A 435 -15.35 11.52 -25.46
CA ASP A 435 -15.11 12.75 -26.20
C ASP A 435 -15.49 12.62 -27.69
N HIS A 436 -15.97 13.74 -28.23
CA HIS A 436 -16.33 14.03 -29.63
C HIS A 436 -17.72 13.61 -30.12
N VAL A 437 -18.74 14.41 -29.76
CA VAL A 437 -19.78 14.85 -30.71
C VAL A 437 -20.16 16.31 -30.39
N THR A 438 -20.19 17.14 -31.43
CA THR A 438 -20.63 18.54 -31.44
C THR A 438 -22.00 18.74 -30.78
N PRO A 439 -22.24 19.82 -30.00
CA PRO A 439 -23.50 20.03 -29.33
C PRO A 439 -24.54 20.54 -30.34
N ASP A 440 -25.49 19.68 -30.70
CA ASP A 440 -26.76 20.15 -31.24
C ASP A 440 -27.76 20.35 -30.09
N MET A 441 -28.41 21.49 -30.16
CA MET A 441 -29.08 22.16 -29.06
C MET A 441 -30.47 21.57 -28.87
N SER A 442 -30.69 20.78 -27.81
CA SER A 442 -32.05 20.43 -27.36
C SER A 442 -32.19 20.49 -25.84
N SER A 443 -32.40 21.72 -25.37
CA SER A 443 -33.27 22.12 -24.25
C SER A 443 -33.68 21.03 -23.23
N CYS A 444 -32.91 20.91 -22.15
CA CYS A 444 -33.48 20.64 -20.83
C CYS A 444 -33.41 21.94 -20.03
N GLY A 445 -34.36 22.84 -20.31
CA GLY A 445 -34.49 24.11 -19.61
C GLY A 445 -34.91 23.87 -18.15
N LEU A 446 -34.07 24.29 -17.22
CA LEU A 446 -34.51 24.63 -15.87
C LEU A 446 -35.64 25.67 -16.04
N GLY A 447 -36.86 25.33 -15.66
CA GLY A 447 -38.02 26.21 -15.86
C GLY A 447 -37.73 27.62 -15.36
N VAL A 448 -38.12 28.63 -16.13
CA VAL A 448 -37.87 30.06 -15.84
C VAL A 448 -38.31 30.45 -14.41
N SER A 449 -39.27 29.72 -13.83
CA SER A 449 -39.73 29.85 -12.44
C SER A 449 -38.69 29.44 -11.38
N ALA A 450 -37.84 28.44 -11.64
CA ALA A 450 -36.80 28.00 -10.71
C ALA A 450 -35.62 28.99 -10.68
N VAL A 451 -35.23 29.49 -11.86
CA VAL A 451 -34.15 30.48 -11.99
C VAL A 451 -34.56 31.81 -11.37
N THR A 452 -35.80 32.27 -11.59
CA THR A 452 -36.31 33.48 -10.93
C THR A 452 -36.41 33.31 -9.42
N GLY A 453 -36.81 32.13 -8.91
CA GLY A 453 -36.82 31.83 -7.48
C GLY A 453 -35.44 31.93 -6.81
N ILE A 454 -34.40 31.40 -7.45
CA ILE A 454 -33.02 31.45 -6.93
C ILE A 454 -32.51 32.90 -6.92
N ILE A 455 -32.74 33.66 -7.99
CA ILE A 455 -32.29 35.05 -8.10
C ILE A 455 -32.99 35.92 -7.05
N VAL A 456 -34.31 35.80 -6.90
CA VAL A 456 -35.08 36.56 -5.90
C VAL A 456 -34.67 36.16 -4.48
N GLY A 457 -34.46 34.86 -4.22
CA GLY A 457 -33.97 34.37 -2.94
C GLY A 457 -32.58 34.90 -2.57
N ALA A 458 -31.66 34.92 -3.53
CA ALA A 458 -30.31 35.47 -3.33
C ALA A 458 -30.34 37.00 -3.10
N LEU A 459 -31.17 37.74 -3.83
CA LEU A 459 -31.34 39.18 -3.64
C LEU A 459 -31.97 39.53 -2.29
N LEU A 460 -32.98 38.77 -1.85
CA LEU A 460 -33.56 38.95 -0.52
C LEU A 460 -32.57 38.57 0.60
N GLY A 461 -31.82 37.49 0.42
CA GLY A 461 -30.79 37.06 1.37
C GLY A 461 -29.68 38.10 1.55
N THR A 462 -29.19 38.65 0.44
CA THR A 462 -28.16 39.71 0.46
C THR A 462 -28.68 41.02 1.06
N ALA A 463 -29.93 41.41 0.76
CA ALA A 463 -30.56 42.57 1.37
C ALA A 463 -30.73 42.43 2.89
N LEU A 464 -31.15 41.25 3.37
CA LEU A 464 -31.28 40.97 4.80
C LEU A 464 -29.93 40.97 5.51
N LEU A 465 -28.89 40.40 4.90
CA LEU A 465 -27.53 40.42 5.44
C LEU A 465 -26.97 41.85 5.51
N MET A 466 -27.19 42.67 4.48
CA MET A 466 -26.81 44.08 4.50
C MET A 466 -27.58 44.87 5.56
N ALA A 467 -28.89 44.68 5.67
CA ALA A 467 -29.70 45.32 6.70
C ALA A 467 -29.21 44.93 8.10
N PHE A 468 -28.95 43.65 8.35
CA PHE A 468 -28.39 43.17 9.61
C PHE A 468 -27.01 43.78 9.90
N TYR A 469 -26.14 43.87 8.90
CA TYR A 469 -24.85 44.53 9.02
C TYR A 469 -24.98 46.01 9.40
N PHE A 470 -25.86 46.76 8.73
CA PHE A 470 -26.10 48.17 9.05
C PHE A 470 -26.74 48.36 10.43
N PHE A 471 -27.69 47.51 10.82
CA PHE A 471 -28.25 47.51 12.16
C PHE A 471 -27.18 47.29 13.22
N ARG A 472 -26.33 46.26 13.04
CA ARG A 472 -25.22 45.96 13.96
C ARG A 472 -24.22 47.11 14.03
N LYS A 473 -23.88 47.72 12.89
CA LYS A 473 -22.96 48.86 12.81
C LYS A 473 -23.53 50.09 13.53
N ASN A 474 -24.80 50.44 13.30
CA ASN A 474 -25.45 51.56 13.98
C ASN A 474 -25.63 51.32 15.48
N TYR A 475 -25.94 50.09 15.88
CA TYR A 475 -26.04 49.73 17.30
C TYR A 475 -24.68 49.88 18.00
N ARG A 476 -23.60 49.41 17.36
CA ARG A 476 -22.23 49.57 17.87
C ARG A 476 -21.84 51.05 18.01
N ILE A 477 -22.06 51.87 16.98
CA ILE A 477 -21.78 53.32 17.03
C ILE A 477 -22.60 54.00 18.13
N THR A 478 -23.86 53.60 18.33
CA THR A 478 -24.73 54.18 19.34
C THR A 478 -24.25 53.84 20.75
N ILE A 479 -23.78 52.60 20.99
CA ILE A 479 -23.17 52.20 22.25
C ILE A 479 -21.89 53.01 22.49
N GLU A 480 -20.96 53.04 21.53
CA GLU A 480 -19.70 53.77 21.66
C GLU A 480 -19.92 55.27 21.98
N ARG A 481 -20.94 55.90 21.38
CA ARG A 481 -21.32 57.29 21.71
C ARG A 481 -21.90 57.46 23.12
N ARG A 482 -22.65 56.48 23.63
CA ARG A 482 -23.17 56.52 25.01
C ARG A 482 -22.04 56.34 26.02
N THR A 483 -21.13 55.40 25.78
CA THR A 483 -19.97 55.14 26.64
C THR A 483 -19.05 56.36 26.72
N ASN A 484 -18.71 56.99 25.59
CA ASN A 484 -17.90 58.22 25.58
C ASN A 484 -18.57 59.39 26.33
N ARG A 485 -19.91 59.51 26.25
CA ARG A 485 -20.64 60.56 26.97
C ARG A 485 -20.70 60.29 28.48
N GLU A 486 -20.81 59.02 28.88
CA GLU A 486 -20.74 58.61 30.29
C GLU A 486 -19.34 58.83 30.87
N GLU A 487 -18.28 58.48 30.14
CA GLU A 487 -16.90 58.75 30.55
C GLU A 487 -16.60 60.26 30.67
N PHE A 488 -17.06 61.08 29.73
CA PHE A 488 -16.92 62.54 29.81
C PHE A 488 -17.64 63.12 31.03
N ASN A 489 -18.87 62.67 31.30
CA ASN A 489 -19.64 63.11 32.47
C ASN A 489 -18.99 62.66 33.79
N ALA A 490 -18.48 61.42 33.86
CA ALA A 490 -17.76 60.91 35.02
C ALA A 490 -16.46 61.69 35.29
N GLY A 491 -15.71 62.03 34.23
CA GLY A 491 -14.52 62.87 34.31
C GLY A 491 -14.84 64.28 34.86
N LYS A 492 -15.91 64.91 34.36
CA LYS A 492 -16.36 66.22 34.85
C LYS A 492 -16.81 66.20 36.31
N HIS A 493 -17.51 65.14 36.74
CA HIS A 493 -17.88 64.95 38.15
C HIS A 493 -16.67 64.74 39.05
N ARG A 494 -15.65 64.01 38.58
CA ARG A 494 -14.41 63.82 39.33
C ARG A 494 -13.63 65.13 39.49
N GLN A 495 -13.54 65.94 38.42
CA GLN A 495 -12.86 67.23 38.45
C GLN A 495 -13.57 68.23 39.38
N LEU A 496 -14.91 68.31 39.33
CA LEU A 496 -15.68 69.14 40.27
C LEU A 496 -15.51 68.70 41.74
N ARG A 497 -15.35 67.39 42.00
CA ARG A 497 -15.07 66.87 43.33
C ARG A 497 -13.66 67.22 43.80
N GLU A 498 -12.66 67.13 42.93
CA GLU A 498 -11.28 67.52 43.24
C GLU A 498 -11.14 69.03 43.47
N ASP A 499 -11.84 69.87 42.68
CA ASP A 499 -11.87 71.32 42.87
C ASP A 499 -12.58 71.74 44.17
N SER A 500 -13.67 71.05 44.55
CA SER A 500 -14.33 71.25 45.85
C SER A 500 -13.46 70.85 47.04
N ILE A 501 -12.66 69.78 46.90
CA ILE A 501 -11.70 69.39 47.94
C ILE A 501 -10.59 70.44 48.03
N ARG A 502 -10.03 70.91 46.90
CA ARG A 502 -9.02 71.98 46.89
C ARG A 502 -9.52 73.29 47.49
N SER A 503 -10.77 73.70 47.22
CA SER A 503 -11.31 74.94 47.79
C SER A 503 -11.48 74.88 49.31
N ASN A 504 -11.70 73.68 49.88
CA ASN A 504 -11.81 73.48 51.33
C ASN A 504 -10.45 73.43 52.04
N PHE A 505 -9.34 73.19 51.33
CA PHE A 505 -7.98 73.21 51.88
C PHE A 505 -7.26 74.55 51.70
N SER A 506 -7.85 75.52 51.00
CA SER A 506 -7.32 76.89 50.89
C SER A 506 -8.00 77.89 51.84
N THR A 507 -8.91 77.43 52.70
CA THR A 507 -9.65 78.22 53.70
C THR A 507 -9.51 77.67 55.13
N ALA A 508 -8.53 76.80 55.38
CA ALA A 508 -8.16 76.29 56.70
C ALA A 508 -6.77 76.77 57.12
#